data_AF-A0ABD3G7F2-F1
#
_entry.id   AF-A0ABD3G7F2-F1
#
_cell.length_a   1.000
_cell.length_b   1.000
_cell.length_c   1.000
_cell.angle_alpha   90.00
_cell.angle_beta   90.00
_cell.angle_gamma   90.00
#
_symmetry.space_group_name_H-M   'P 1'
#
loop_
_entity.id
_entity.type
_entity.pdbx_description
1 polymer ?
#
loop_
_entity_poly.entity_id
_entity_poly.type
_entity_poly.pdbx_seq_one_letter_code
_entity_poly.pdbx_strand_id
1 'polypeptide(L)'
;MVSPAYHAARGASAALIAAIAVANLMGNRRALIDLLLRRQTLSHMSLTKPSRNVAALAVFIGVFRFLQRFATIQTKQRKFHDDELKNPKTQIPGAVLAGAVASGLGVACLSPRNRPALVSLLSTNAASQLIQELQTKHPVLILLKPLELLAFMTAVGWINYSGFFHPESYQRSHMRLILKYVLLTQPMASELQHKYRVGLNPNPCAIRHKGLSCAQFARSDFLRRVTSEAFRLYFPVHFSAWCFAQRHAKVRSKPLSTRIRRFVAKLLRSTAYFTTFVYVGWVLSCNMGKFGGRSITHRKLQFFLGGALPSLAIFIESPSRRRPIGLILSSYVLVSMGNVAFRRVPWLQPGASPVRGLLEASCVAAAVAATISGSLESNHLVRRILLGDVKARALQHRIRQTKEAEAKTELAETQVE
;
A
#
# COMPACT_ATOMS: atom_id res chain seq x y z
N MET A 1 26.90 -14.71 24.62
CA MET A 1 26.51 -15.84 23.75
C MET A 1 25.02 -15.75 23.42
N VAL A 2 24.62 -15.75 22.14
CA VAL A 2 23.21 -15.61 21.72
C VAL A 2 22.65 -16.99 21.34
N SER A 3 21.58 -17.42 21.99
CA SER A 3 20.99 -18.77 21.88
C SER A 3 20.61 -19.14 20.42
N PRO A 4 20.88 -20.38 19.96
CA PRO A 4 20.46 -20.90 18.64
C PRO A 4 18.96 -20.75 18.35
N ALA A 5 18.10 -20.83 19.38
CA ALA A 5 16.66 -20.61 19.27
C ALA A 5 16.31 -19.19 18.77
N TYR A 6 17.17 -18.21 19.05
CA TYR A 6 17.03 -16.82 18.63
C TYR A 6 17.24 -16.63 17.12
N HIS A 7 18.14 -17.41 16.52
CA HIS A 7 18.36 -17.41 15.07
C HIS A 7 17.24 -18.15 14.34
N ALA A 8 16.77 -19.27 14.90
CA ALA A 8 15.64 -20.03 14.35
C ALA A 8 14.35 -19.20 14.33
N ALA A 9 14.03 -18.45 15.39
CA ALA A 9 12.88 -17.55 15.42
C ALA A 9 13.00 -16.38 14.42
N ARG A 10 14.22 -15.84 14.22
CA ARG A 10 14.51 -14.79 13.21
C ARG A 10 14.46 -15.32 11.77
N GLY A 11 14.83 -16.56 11.53
CA GLY A 11 14.63 -17.24 10.25
C GLY A 11 13.14 -17.47 9.99
N ALA A 12 12.43 -18.08 10.94
CA ALA A 12 11.03 -18.49 10.80
C ALA A 12 10.09 -17.32 10.48
N SER A 13 10.15 -16.20 11.21
CA SER A 13 9.25 -15.07 10.89
C SER A 13 9.66 -14.25 9.65
N ALA A 14 10.91 -14.36 9.15
CA ALA A 14 11.30 -13.74 7.89
C ALA A 14 10.82 -14.60 6.72
N ALA A 15 10.99 -15.92 6.84
CA ALA A 15 10.43 -16.91 5.94
C ALA A 15 8.90 -16.82 5.90
N LEU A 16 8.23 -16.63 7.05
CA LEU A 16 6.78 -16.45 7.12
C LEU A 16 6.32 -15.19 6.38
N ILE A 17 7.02 -14.05 6.53
CA ILE A 17 6.66 -12.81 5.82
C ILE A 17 6.96 -12.92 4.32
N ALA A 18 8.09 -13.52 3.96
CA ALA A 18 8.42 -13.78 2.56
C ALA A 18 7.38 -14.73 1.93
N ALA A 19 7.00 -15.79 2.63
CA ALA A 19 5.95 -16.71 2.22
C ALA A 19 4.58 -16.01 2.11
N ILE A 20 4.21 -15.14 3.07
CA ILE A 20 2.96 -14.37 3.03
C ILE A 20 2.97 -13.36 1.87
N ALA A 21 4.09 -12.69 1.63
CA ALA A 21 4.25 -11.78 0.51
C ALA A 21 4.14 -12.54 -0.82
N VAL A 22 4.82 -13.68 -0.95
CA VAL A 22 4.80 -14.56 -2.12
C VAL A 22 3.42 -15.17 -2.35
N ALA A 23 2.75 -15.70 -1.32
CA ALA A 23 1.41 -16.27 -1.43
C ALA A 23 0.34 -15.22 -1.76
N ASN A 24 0.47 -13.99 -1.24
CA ASN A 24 -0.38 -12.88 -1.66
C ASN A 24 -0.08 -12.46 -3.11
N LEU A 25 1.19 -12.47 -3.55
CA LEU A 25 1.58 -12.21 -4.95
C LEU A 25 1.07 -13.28 -5.92
N MET A 26 0.97 -14.53 -5.45
CA MET A 26 0.53 -15.69 -6.21
C MET A 26 -0.98 -15.90 -6.17
N GLY A 27 -1.73 -15.12 -5.37
CA GLY A 27 -3.17 -15.29 -5.20
C GLY A 27 -3.58 -16.63 -4.55
N ASN A 28 -2.61 -17.41 -4.04
CA ASN A 28 -2.81 -18.77 -3.57
C ASN A 28 -2.58 -18.85 -2.05
N ARG A 29 -3.58 -18.37 -1.29
CA ARG A 29 -3.55 -18.36 0.18
C ARG A 29 -3.62 -19.76 0.80
N ARG A 30 -4.09 -20.77 0.06
CA ARG A 30 -4.20 -22.17 0.52
C ARG A 30 -2.84 -22.86 0.63
N ALA A 31 -1.92 -22.60 -0.32
CA ALA A 31 -0.57 -23.17 -0.28
C ALA A 31 0.21 -22.79 0.99
N LEU A 32 -0.07 -21.63 1.59
CA LEU A 32 0.58 -21.18 2.82
C LEU A 32 0.06 -21.92 4.06
N ILE A 33 -1.21 -22.34 4.03
CA ILE A 33 -1.83 -23.18 5.07
C ILE A 33 -1.25 -24.60 4.96
N ASP A 34 -1.09 -25.14 3.75
CA ASP A 34 -0.48 -26.44 3.53
C ASP A 34 1.00 -26.48 3.96
N LEU A 35 1.77 -25.42 3.67
CA LEU A 35 3.18 -25.31 4.07
C LEU A 35 3.37 -25.13 5.59
N LEU A 36 2.39 -24.54 6.28
CA LEU A 36 2.43 -24.36 7.74
C LEU A 36 1.88 -25.57 8.52
N LEU A 37 0.93 -26.31 7.97
CA LEU A 37 0.27 -27.43 8.65
C LEU A 37 0.87 -28.81 8.31
N ARG A 38 1.49 -29.00 7.13
CA ARG A 38 2.09 -30.30 6.74
C ARG A 38 3.61 -30.22 6.71
N ARG A 39 4.22 -30.31 7.88
CA ARG A 39 5.68 -30.42 8.04
C ARG A 39 6.26 -31.80 7.66
N GLN A 40 5.43 -32.76 7.25
CA GLN A 40 5.84 -34.18 7.14
C GLN A 40 5.68 -34.81 5.74
N THR A 41 5.27 -34.09 4.70
CA THR A 41 5.13 -34.67 3.34
C THR A 41 5.82 -33.80 2.29
N LEU A 42 7.16 -33.76 2.36
CA LEU A 42 8.03 -33.08 1.39
C LEU A 42 8.27 -33.89 0.09
N SER A 43 7.73 -35.10 -0.02
CA SER A 43 8.03 -36.05 -1.11
C SER A 43 7.18 -35.89 -2.38
N HIS A 44 6.26 -34.92 -2.45
CA HIS A 44 5.37 -34.73 -3.61
C HIS A 44 5.21 -33.27 -4.05
N MET A 45 6.29 -32.47 -4.00
CA MET A 45 6.26 -31.13 -4.59
C MET A 45 6.57 -31.18 -6.08
N SER A 46 5.54 -31.24 -6.93
CA SER A 46 5.69 -30.93 -8.34
C SER A 46 6.07 -29.46 -8.50
N LEU A 47 7.23 -29.16 -9.10
CA LEU A 47 7.62 -27.78 -9.43
C LEU A 47 6.61 -27.21 -10.44
N THR A 48 5.67 -26.40 -9.96
CA THR A 48 4.74 -25.66 -10.81
C THR A 48 5.49 -24.51 -11.47
N LYS A 49 5.17 -24.21 -12.74
CA LYS A 49 5.78 -23.10 -13.48
C LYS A 49 5.63 -21.81 -12.64
N PRO A 50 6.72 -21.05 -12.41
CA PRO A 50 6.66 -19.84 -11.59
C PRO A 50 5.67 -18.86 -12.22
N SER A 51 4.82 -18.25 -11.39
CA SER A 51 3.87 -17.24 -11.88
C SER A 51 4.62 -16.10 -12.58
N ARG A 52 4.00 -15.48 -13.60
CA ARG A 52 4.56 -14.30 -14.30
C ARG A 52 4.99 -13.19 -13.32
N ASN A 53 4.32 -13.07 -12.17
CA ASN A 53 4.68 -12.10 -11.13
C ASN A 53 6.03 -12.45 -10.45
N VAL A 54 6.30 -13.74 -10.20
CA VAL A 54 7.57 -14.21 -9.64
C VAL A 54 8.70 -14.05 -10.66
N ALA A 55 8.43 -14.37 -11.93
CA ALA A 55 9.39 -14.15 -13.01
C ALA A 55 9.75 -12.66 -13.14
N ALA A 56 8.76 -11.76 -13.15
CA ALA A 56 8.98 -10.31 -13.18
C ALA A 56 9.82 -9.80 -12.01
N LEU A 57 9.57 -10.30 -10.79
CA LEU A 57 10.36 -9.94 -9.61
C LEU A 57 11.79 -10.46 -9.71
N ALA A 58 11.98 -11.69 -10.21
CA ALA A 58 13.30 -12.26 -10.42
C ALA A 58 14.10 -11.48 -11.48
N VAL A 59 13.46 -11.11 -12.59
CA VAL A 59 14.04 -10.25 -13.64
C VAL A 59 14.46 -8.91 -13.06
N PHE A 60 13.58 -8.26 -12.28
CA PHE A 60 13.90 -7.00 -11.60
C PHE A 60 15.16 -7.13 -10.73
N ILE A 61 15.19 -8.11 -9.83
CA ILE A 61 16.33 -8.30 -8.91
C ILE A 61 17.61 -8.64 -9.67
N GLY A 62 17.54 -9.51 -10.68
CA GLY A 62 18.67 -9.95 -11.48
C GLY A 62 19.29 -8.80 -12.27
N VAL A 63 18.48 -8.09 -13.06
CA VAL A 63 18.93 -6.95 -13.86
C VAL A 63 19.48 -5.83 -12.98
N PHE A 64 18.78 -5.51 -11.88
CA PHE A 64 19.25 -4.49 -10.94
C PHE A 64 20.63 -4.83 -10.42
N ARG A 65 20.83 -6.06 -9.94
CA ARG A 65 22.12 -6.51 -9.39
C ARG A 65 23.23 -6.51 -10.43
N PHE A 66 22.93 -6.93 -11.66
CA PHE A 66 23.89 -6.93 -12.76
C PHE A 66 24.36 -5.51 -13.08
N LEU A 67 23.43 -4.59 -13.38
CA LEU A 67 23.76 -3.20 -13.74
C LEU A 67 24.41 -2.45 -12.58
N GLN A 68 23.95 -2.66 -11.35
CA GLN A 68 24.56 -2.07 -10.16
C GLN A 68 26.01 -2.56 -9.98
N ARG A 69 26.29 -3.85 -10.19
CA ARG A 69 27.65 -4.39 -10.11
C ARG A 69 28.54 -3.81 -11.20
N PHE A 70 28.04 -3.74 -12.43
CA PHE A 70 28.77 -3.18 -13.56
C PHE A 70 29.15 -1.71 -13.32
N ALA A 71 28.19 -0.87 -12.91
CA ALA A 71 28.45 0.53 -12.55
C ALA A 71 29.43 0.68 -11.38
N THR A 72 29.39 -0.22 -10.40
CA THR A 72 30.36 -0.23 -9.28
C THR A 72 31.78 -0.54 -9.77
N ILE A 73 31.94 -1.45 -10.73
CA ILE A 73 33.26 -1.82 -11.28
C ILE A 73 33.82 -0.66 -12.11
N GLN A 74 33.02 -0.06 -13.00
CA GLN A 74 33.44 1.08 -13.81
C GLN A 74 33.84 2.29 -12.95
N THR A 75 33.06 2.59 -11.90
CA THR A 75 33.40 3.70 -10.98
C THR A 75 34.66 3.41 -10.15
N LYS A 76 34.94 2.16 -9.79
CA LYS A 76 36.22 1.79 -9.17
C LYS A 76 37.40 1.94 -10.13
N GLN A 77 37.22 1.64 -11.42
CA GLN A 77 38.26 1.84 -12.44
C GLN A 77 38.52 3.33 -12.72
N ARG A 78 37.48 4.16 -12.76
CA ARG A 78 37.65 5.63 -12.92
C ARG A 78 38.24 6.33 -11.70
N LYS A 79 37.91 5.88 -10.49
CA LYS A 79 38.50 6.42 -9.25
C LYS A 79 39.97 6.07 -9.05
N PHE A 80 40.54 5.18 -9.85
CA PHE A 80 41.98 4.99 -9.92
C PHE A 80 42.69 6.09 -10.72
N HIS A 81 41.94 7.00 -11.37
CA HIS A 81 42.49 8.04 -12.24
C HIS A 81 42.25 9.48 -11.79
N ASP A 82 41.24 9.76 -10.95
CA ASP A 82 40.96 11.10 -10.42
C ASP A 82 40.71 11.02 -8.91
N ASP A 83 41.71 11.46 -8.13
CA ASP A 83 41.54 11.92 -6.75
C ASP A 83 41.18 13.41 -6.83
N GLU A 84 39.92 13.77 -6.57
CA GLU A 84 39.57 14.84 -5.62
C GLU A 84 38.06 15.16 -5.58
N LEU A 85 37.66 15.54 -4.36
CA LEU A 85 36.53 16.38 -3.94
C LEU A 85 35.23 16.37 -4.75
N LYS A 86 34.18 15.76 -4.14
CA LYS A 86 32.98 16.50 -3.70
C LYS A 86 32.06 15.60 -2.88
N ASN A 87 31.45 16.20 -1.85
CA ASN A 87 30.51 15.62 -0.88
C ASN A 87 29.70 14.43 -1.42
N PRO A 88 29.93 13.19 -0.93
CA PRO A 88 29.13 12.08 -1.37
C PRO A 88 27.81 12.17 -0.61
N LYS A 89 26.79 12.75 -1.24
CA LYS A 89 25.44 12.21 -1.02
C LYS A 89 25.58 10.70 -1.19
N THR A 90 25.05 9.92 -0.24
CA THR A 90 25.20 8.46 -0.14
C THR A 90 24.50 7.69 -1.28
N GLN A 91 24.51 8.25 -2.48
CA GLN A 91 23.98 7.67 -3.70
C GLN A 91 24.85 6.48 -4.09
N ILE A 92 24.21 5.32 -4.19
CA ILE A 92 24.84 4.12 -4.71
C ILE A 92 25.07 4.33 -6.21
N PRO A 93 26.31 4.24 -6.70
CA PRO A 93 26.60 4.46 -8.12
C PRO A 93 25.73 3.57 -9.00
N GLY A 94 25.06 4.19 -9.97
CA GLY A 94 24.21 3.49 -10.95
C GLY A 94 22.89 2.92 -10.42
N ALA A 95 22.53 3.11 -9.14
CA ALA A 95 21.30 2.51 -8.59
C ALA A 95 20.01 3.06 -9.21
N VAL A 96 19.99 4.34 -9.60
CA VAL A 96 18.84 4.96 -10.28
C VAL A 96 18.63 4.35 -11.65
N LEU A 97 19.68 4.31 -12.49
CA LEU A 97 19.64 3.70 -13.81
C LEU A 97 19.31 2.20 -13.74
N ALA A 98 19.99 1.46 -12.85
CA ALA A 98 19.73 0.04 -12.63
C ALA A 98 18.28 -0.20 -12.18
N GLY A 99 17.76 0.64 -11.30
CA GLY A 99 16.36 0.61 -10.85
C GLY A 99 15.37 0.86 -11.98
N ALA A 100 15.61 1.90 -12.78
CA ALA A 100 14.76 2.26 -13.92
C ALA A 100 14.70 1.15 -14.97
N VAL A 101 15.86 0.64 -15.41
CA VAL A 101 15.95 -0.42 -16.43
C VAL A 101 15.35 -1.72 -15.91
N ALA A 102 15.71 -2.14 -14.70
CA ALA A 102 15.18 -3.36 -14.10
C ALA A 102 13.66 -3.31 -13.93
N SER A 103 13.11 -2.16 -13.55
CA SER A 103 11.67 -2.00 -13.34
C SER A 103 10.88 -1.94 -14.65
N GLY A 104 11.41 -1.27 -15.69
CA GLY A 104 10.83 -1.32 -17.03
C GLY A 104 10.75 -2.76 -17.57
N LEU A 105 11.85 -3.51 -17.50
CA LEU A 105 11.91 -4.91 -17.93
C LEU A 105 11.01 -5.82 -17.05
N GLY A 106 11.03 -5.62 -15.73
CA GLY A 106 10.16 -6.36 -14.81
C GLY A 106 8.68 -6.15 -15.11
N VAL A 107 8.26 -4.92 -15.44
CA VAL A 107 6.87 -4.61 -15.80
C VAL A 107 6.48 -5.23 -17.13
N ALA A 108 7.39 -5.26 -18.11
CA ALA A 108 7.15 -5.97 -19.37
C ALA A 108 6.86 -7.46 -19.13
N CYS A 109 7.52 -8.09 -18.15
CA CYS A 109 7.29 -9.48 -17.75
C CYS A 109 6.02 -9.69 -16.90
N LEU A 110 5.42 -8.64 -16.33
CA LEU A 110 4.18 -8.75 -15.55
C LEU A 110 2.98 -9.04 -16.45
N SER A 111 2.03 -9.79 -15.90
CA SER A 111 0.71 -9.97 -16.54
C SER A 111 0.02 -8.61 -16.72
N PRO A 112 -0.47 -8.26 -17.93
CA PRO A 112 -1.14 -6.98 -18.20
C PRO A 112 -2.26 -6.66 -17.22
N ARG A 113 -2.98 -7.69 -16.75
CA ARG A 113 -4.08 -7.54 -15.77
C ARG A 113 -3.63 -7.00 -14.41
N ASN A 114 -2.38 -7.22 -14.02
CA ASN A 114 -1.82 -6.81 -12.73
C ASN A 114 -1.05 -5.49 -12.82
N ARG A 115 -0.67 -5.03 -14.03
CA ARG A 115 0.14 -3.82 -14.22
C ARG A 115 -0.53 -2.55 -13.68
N PRO A 116 -1.82 -2.25 -13.94
CA PRO A 116 -2.41 -0.98 -13.52
C PRO A 116 -2.33 -0.73 -12.01
N ALA A 117 -2.58 -1.76 -11.19
CA ALA A 117 -2.50 -1.65 -9.73
C ALA A 117 -1.07 -1.34 -9.25
N LEU A 118 -0.07 -1.99 -9.85
CA LEU A 118 1.33 -1.77 -9.53
C LEU A 118 1.83 -0.41 -10.01
N VAL A 119 1.50 -0.03 -11.26
CA VAL A 119 1.81 1.28 -11.85
C VAL A 119 1.24 2.38 -10.96
N SER A 120 -0.04 2.27 -10.59
CA SER A 120 -0.66 3.29 -9.76
C SER A 120 -0.05 3.35 -8.37
N LEU A 121 0.18 2.21 -7.71
CA LEU A 121 0.76 2.22 -6.35
C LEU A 121 2.15 2.86 -6.34
N LEU A 122 3.01 2.49 -7.29
CA LEU A 122 4.37 3.02 -7.38
C LEU A 122 4.37 4.50 -7.75
N SER A 123 3.55 4.90 -8.73
CA SER A 123 3.46 6.31 -9.16
C SER A 123 2.88 7.19 -8.06
N THR A 124 1.84 6.74 -7.35
CA THR A 124 1.26 7.47 -6.22
C THR A 124 2.26 7.59 -5.06
N ASN A 125 3.03 6.53 -4.77
CA ASN A 125 4.08 6.60 -3.76
C ASN A 125 5.20 7.58 -4.17
N ALA A 126 5.66 7.54 -5.42
CA ALA A 126 6.67 8.44 -5.93
C ALA A 126 6.21 9.91 -5.91
N ALA A 127 5.00 10.18 -6.40
CA ALA A 127 4.41 11.52 -6.33
C ALA A 127 4.28 12.01 -4.89
N SER A 128 3.85 11.15 -3.96
CA SER A 128 3.78 11.51 -2.54
C SER A 128 5.14 11.80 -1.93
N GLN A 129 6.22 11.11 -2.34
CA GLN A 129 7.57 11.41 -1.88
C GLN A 129 8.06 12.76 -2.43
N LEU A 130 7.86 13.01 -3.73
CA LEU A 130 8.22 14.29 -4.35
C LEU A 130 7.48 15.48 -3.74
N ILE A 131 6.18 15.36 -3.47
CA ILE A 131 5.39 16.40 -2.80
C ILE A 131 5.97 16.71 -1.42
N GLN A 132 6.40 15.68 -0.67
CA GLN A 132 7.02 15.91 0.63
C GLN A 132 8.37 16.59 0.54
N GLU A 133 9.21 16.16 -0.41
CA GLU A 133 10.49 16.82 -0.65
C GLU A 133 10.29 18.30 -1.00
N LEU A 134 9.28 18.62 -1.83
CA LEU A 134 8.90 19.99 -2.15
C LEU A 134 8.41 20.76 -0.91
N GLN A 135 7.55 20.16 -0.08
CA GLN A 135 7.08 20.78 1.17
C GLN A 135 8.22 21.03 2.16
N THR A 136 9.21 20.14 2.22
CA THR A 136 10.39 20.33 3.08
C THR A 136 11.31 21.43 2.56
N LYS A 137 11.46 21.56 1.24
CA LYS A 137 12.28 22.61 0.62
C LYS A 137 11.60 23.97 0.64
N HIS A 138 10.28 24.01 0.58
CA HIS A 138 9.49 25.23 0.54
C HIS A 138 8.39 25.18 1.61
N PRO A 139 8.68 25.65 2.84
CA PRO A 139 7.74 25.62 3.96
C PRO A 139 6.42 26.36 3.68
N VAL A 140 6.41 27.33 2.76
CA VAL A 140 5.20 28.02 2.30
C VAL A 140 4.18 27.04 1.71
N LEU A 141 4.63 25.90 1.15
CA LEU A 141 3.75 24.85 0.61
C LEU A 141 3.05 24.02 1.69
N ILE A 142 3.29 24.27 2.99
CA ILE A 142 2.56 23.64 4.09
C ILE A 142 1.06 23.93 4.00
N LEU A 143 0.67 25.07 3.42
CA LEU A 143 -0.73 25.40 3.14
C LEU A 143 -1.44 24.39 2.22
N LEU A 144 -0.71 23.54 1.50
CA LEU A 144 -1.28 22.49 0.65
C LEU A 144 -1.64 21.20 1.41
N LYS A 145 -1.27 21.05 2.69
CA LYS A 145 -1.64 19.87 3.49
C LYS A 145 -3.14 19.53 3.50
N PRO A 146 -4.08 20.51 3.57
CA PRO A 146 -5.50 20.23 3.46
C PRO A 146 -5.90 19.57 2.12
N LEU A 147 -5.16 19.84 1.03
CA LEU A 147 -5.42 19.19 -0.26
C LEU A 147 -5.18 17.68 -0.21
N GLU A 148 -4.25 17.19 0.62
CA GLU A 148 -4.06 15.75 0.80
C GLU A 148 -5.29 15.10 1.43
N LEU A 149 -5.91 15.78 2.40
CA LEU A 149 -7.16 15.34 3.01
C LEU A 149 -8.31 15.39 2.00
N LEU A 150 -8.43 16.47 1.22
CA LEU A 150 -9.45 16.57 0.18
C LEU A 150 -9.29 15.51 -0.91
N ALA A 151 -8.05 15.21 -1.32
CA ALA A 151 -7.75 14.12 -2.24
C ALA A 151 -8.16 12.77 -1.63
N PHE A 152 -7.88 12.55 -0.35
CA PHE A 152 -8.31 11.35 0.36
C PHE A 152 -9.84 11.23 0.44
N MET A 153 -10.53 12.32 0.82
CA MET A 153 -11.99 12.38 0.85
C MET A 153 -12.59 12.09 -0.52
N THR A 154 -12.05 12.72 -1.55
CA THR A 154 -12.47 12.51 -2.95
C THR A 154 -12.24 11.07 -3.39
N ALA A 155 -11.10 10.48 -3.00
CA ALA A 155 -10.79 9.09 -3.32
C ALA A 155 -11.81 8.13 -2.70
N VAL A 156 -12.10 8.29 -1.41
CA VAL A 156 -13.09 7.43 -0.75
C VAL A 156 -14.51 7.67 -1.26
N GLY A 157 -14.87 8.93 -1.54
CA GLY A 157 -16.13 9.27 -2.21
C GLY A 157 -16.26 8.59 -3.56
N TRP A 158 -15.18 8.59 -4.35
CA TRP A 158 -15.13 7.87 -5.62
C TRP A 158 -15.32 6.36 -5.45
N ILE A 159 -14.69 5.73 -4.44
CA ILE A 159 -14.88 4.29 -4.17
C ILE A 159 -16.35 3.97 -3.96
N ASN A 160 -17.04 4.74 -3.11
CA ASN A 160 -18.44 4.50 -2.83
C ASN A 160 -19.30 4.78 -4.07
N TYR A 161 -19.08 5.89 -4.77
CA TYR A 161 -19.77 6.22 -6.03
C TYR A 161 -19.58 5.15 -7.11
N SER A 162 -18.34 4.91 -7.53
CA SER A 162 -18.04 3.97 -8.62
C SER A 162 -18.39 2.53 -8.25
N GLY A 163 -18.38 2.18 -6.96
CA GLY A 163 -18.85 0.87 -6.50
C GLY A 163 -20.29 0.53 -6.86
N PHE A 164 -21.18 1.53 -7.02
CA PHE A 164 -22.57 1.31 -7.41
C PHE A 164 -22.87 1.71 -8.85
N PHE A 165 -22.19 2.73 -9.39
CA PHE A 165 -22.49 3.29 -10.71
C PHE A 165 -21.55 2.81 -11.82
N HIS A 166 -20.34 2.37 -11.48
CA HIS A 166 -19.34 1.86 -12.43
C HIS A 166 -18.62 0.63 -11.84
N PRO A 167 -19.34 -0.42 -11.38
CA PRO A 167 -18.72 -1.55 -10.68
C PRO A 167 -17.67 -2.29 -11.52
N GLU A 168 -17.76 -2.20 -12.85
CA GLU A 168 -16.78 -2.73 -13.80
C GLU A 168 -15.41 -2.03 -13.73
N SER A 169 -15.32 -0.83 -13.15
CA SER A 169 -14.06 -0.09 -13.01
C SER A 169 -13.09 -0.76 -12.03
N TYR A 170 -13.59 -1.66 -11.18
CA TYR A 170 -12.79 -2.44 -10.23
C TYR A 170 -12.64 -3.89 -10.66
N GLN A 171 -11.52 -4.50 -10.27
CA GLN A 171 -11.38 -5.95 -10.32
C GLN A 171 -12.44 -6.60 -9.41
N ARG A 172 -13.12 -7.65 -9.90
CA ARG A 172 -14.18 -8.36 -9.16
C ARG A 172 -13.75 -8.81 -7.75
N SER A 173 -12.53 -9.30 -7.60
CA SER A 173 -11.97 -9.72 -6.31
C SER A 173 -11.85 -8.55 -5.34
N HIS A 174 -11.46 -7.37 -5.83
CA HIS A 174 -11.34 -6.17 -5.03
C HIS A 174 -12.73 -5.63 -4.64
N MET A 175 -13.66 -5.56 -5.59
CA MET A 175 -15.04 -5.14 -5.29
C MET A 175 -15.69 -6.03 -4.23
N ARG A 176 -15.53 -7.36 -4.34
CA ARG A 176 -16.04 -8.32 -3.34
C ARG A 176 -15.48 -8.04 -1.94
N LEU A 177 -14.21 -7.63 -1.86
CA LEU A 177 -13.53 -7.33 -0.60
C LEU A 177 -13.99 -5.98 -0.02
N ILE A 178 -14.18 -4.95 -0.86
CA ILE A 178 -14.80 -3.67 -0.46
C ILE A 178 -16.19 -3.94 0.12
N LEU A 179 -17.05 -4.63 -0.63
CA LEU A 179 -18.41 -4.97 -0.23
C LEU A 179 -18.46 -5.73 1.10
N LYS A 180 -17.58 -6.72 1.28
CA LYS A 180 -17.44 -7.45 2.53
C LYS A 180 -17.15 -6.51 3.71
N TYR A 181 -16.17 -5.61 3.56
CA TYR A 181 -15.76 -4.72 4.65
C TYR A 181 -16.76 -3.62 4.97
N VAL A 182 -17.57 -3.20 3.99
CA VAL A 182 -18.70 -2.30 4.26
C VAL A 182 -19.97 -3.03 4.70
N LEU A 183 -19.90 -4.34 4.98
CA LEU A 183 -21.04 -5.18 5.38
C LEU A 183 -22.21 -5.16 4.39
N LEU A 184 -21.90 -5.08 3.09
CA LEU A 184 -22.90 -5.21 2.04
C LEU A 184 -22.75 -6.57 1.35
N THR A 185 -23.83 -7.35 1.29
CA THR A 185 -23.79 -8.64 0.60
C THR A 185 -23.73 -8.43 -0.91
N GLN A 186 -23.08 -9.36 -1.61
CA GLN A 186 -22.98 -9.31 -3.08
C GLN A 186 -24.35 -9.25 -3.77
N PRO A 187 -25.38 -10.03 -3.36
CA PRO A 187 -26.70 -9.95 -3.98
C PRO A 187 -27.34 -8.56 -3.84
N MET A 188 -27.27 -7.95 -2.66
CA MET A 188 -27.82 -6.60 -2.41
C MET A 188 -27.13 -5.54 -3.26
N ALA A 189 -25.80 -5.60 -3.34
CA ALA A 189 -25.02 -4.69 -4.18
C ALA A 189 -25.37 -4.86 -5.67
N SER A 190 -25.50 -6.11 -6.13
CA SER A 190 -25.80 -6.42 -7.53
C SER A 190 -27.21 -5.96 -7.92
N GLU A 191 -28.19 -6.14 -7.03
CA GLU A 191 -29.56 -5.63 -7.23
C GLU A 191 -29.58 -4.11 -7.40
N LEU A 192 -28.89 -3.38 -6.50
CA LEU A 192 -28.76 -1.93 -6.59
C LEU A 192 -28.05 -1.47 -7.86
N GLN A 193 -26.90 -2.07 -8.17
CA GLN A 193 -26.12 -1.79 -9.39
C GLN A 193 -26.95 -2.00 -10.65
N HIS A 194 -27.73 -3.10 -10.71
CA HIS A 194 -28.61 -3.38 -11.85
C HIS A 194 -29.68 -2.30 -11.99
N LYS A 195 -30.40 -1.97 -10.90
CA LYS A 195 -31.43 -0.92 -10.91
C LYS A 195 -30.86 0.43 -11.35
N TYR A 196 -29.68 0.83 -10.88
CA TYR A 196 -29.04 2.07 -11.33
C TYR A 196 -28.60 2.01 -12.79
N ARG A 197 -28.15 0.85 -13.28
CA ARG A 197 -27.74 0.67 -14.69
C ARG A 197 -28.91 0.83 -15.66
N VAL A 198 -30.11 0.36 -15.29
CA VAL A 198 -31.33 0.55 -16.09
C VAL A 198 -32.00 1.92 -15.87
N GLY A 199 -31.35 2.85 -15.15
CA GLY A 199 -31.82 4.22 -14.96
C GLY A 199 -32.79 4.44 -13.80
N LEU A 200 -33.10 3.40 -13.02
CA LEU A 200 -33.95 3.53 -11.83
C LEU A 200 -33.19 4.23 -10.69
N ASN A 201 -33.93 4.88 -9.79
CA ASN A 201 -33.37 5.57 -8.61
C ASN A 201 -33.87 4.96 -7.28
N PRO A 202 -33.65 3.65 -7.03
CA PRO A 202 -34.11 3.03 -5.79
C PRO A 202 -33.44 3.69 -4.57
N ASN A 203 -34.18 3.74 -3.45
CA ASN A 203 -33.57 4.05 -2.17
C ASN A 203 -32.83 2.81 -1.64
N PRO A 204 -31.50 2.87 -1.39
CA PRO A 204 -30.74 1.73 -0.89
C PRO A 204 -31.19 1.27 0.50
N CYS A 205 -31.86 2.13 1.27
CA CYS A 205 -32.41 1.81 2.58
C CYS A 205 -33.43 0.64 2.51
N ALA A 206 -34.30 0.65 1.50
CA ALA A 206 -35.36 -0.36 1.37
C ALA A 206 -34.81 -1.78 1.14
N ILE A 207 -33.66 -1.88 0.46
CA ILE A 207 -32.98 -3.16 0.23
C ILE A 207 -32.16 -3.56 1.46
N ARG A 208 -31.60 -2.57 2.15
CA ARG A 208 -30.61 -2.82 3.19
C ARG A 208 -31.17 -3.26 4.53
N HIS A 209 -32.27 -2.66 4.94
CA HIS A 209 -32.86 -2.92 6.24
C HIS A 209 -34.35 -3.14 6.08
N LYS A 210 -34.70 -4.16 5.28
CA LYS A 210 -36.07 -4.61 5.01
C LYS A 210 -36.87 -4.66 6.31
N GLY A 211 -37.96 -3.91 6.39
CA GLY A 211 -38.85 -3.86 7.54
C GLY A 211 -38.35 -3.05 8.75
N LEU A 212 -37.19 -2.39 8.68
CA LEU A 212 -36.65 -1.56 9.75
C LEU A 212 -36.46 -0.11 9.31
N SER A 213 -36.65 0.84 10.22
CA SER A 213 -36.21 2.22 10.00
C SER A 213 -34.68 2.33 10.04
N CYS A 214 -34.14 3.37 9.42
CA CYS A 214 -32.70 3.64 9.43
C CYS A 214 -32.14 3.74 10.86
N ALA A 215 -32.90 4.34 11.78
CA ALA A 215 -32.51 4.47 13.19
C ALA A 215 -32.52 3.13 13.92
N GLN A 216 -33.53 2.27 13.66
CA GLN A 216 -33.60 0.92 14.22
C GLN A 216 -32.45 0.06 13.72
N PHE A 217 -32.14 0.09 12.42
CA PHE A 217 -31.01 -0.64 11.87
C PHE A 217 -29.65 -0.14 12.40
N ALA A 218 -29.50 1.17 12.59
CA ALA A 218 -28.28 1.75 13.15
C ALA A 218 -28.08 1.33 14.62
N ARG A 219 -29.17 1.27 15.41
CA ARG A 219 -29.17 0.86 16.82
C ARG A 219 -29.24 -0.65 17.04
N SER A 220 -29.47 -1.45 16.00
CA SER A 220 -29.46 -2.92 16.08
C SER A 220 -28.02 -3.45 16.26
N ASP A 221 -27.85 -4.77 16.11
CA ASP A 221 -26.53 -5.43 16.05
C ASP A 221 -25.58 -4.94 14.93
N PHE A 222 -25.93 -3.90 14.16
CA PHE A 222 -25.07 -3.35 13.14
C PHE A 222 -23.74 -2.85 13.71
N LEU A 223 -23.75 -2.06 14.80
CA LEU A 223 -22.51 -1.58 15.43
C LEU A 223 -21.63 -2.73 15.92
N ARG A 224 -22.25 -3.75 16.52
CA ARG A 224 -21.56 -4.97 16.97
C ARG A 224 -20.92 -5.74 15.81
N ARG A 225 -21.65 -5.91 14.70
CA ARG A 225 -21.16 -6.57 13.48
C ARG A 225 -19.99 -5.81 12.84
N VAL A 226 -20.11 -4.49 12.70
CA VAL A 226 -19.02 -3.65 12.16
C VAL A 226 -17.78 -3.77 13.03
N THR A 227 -17.95 -3.68 14.35
CA THR A 227 -16.82 -3.79 15.29
C THR A 227 -16.18 -5.18 15.25
N SER A 228 -16.98 -6.24 15.13
CA SER A 228 -16.47 -7.61 15.00
C SER A 228 -15.63 -7.79 13.71
N GLU A 229 -16.10 -7.30 12.57
CA GLU A 229 -15.32 -7.34 11.32
C GLU A 229 -14.07 -6.45 11.38
N ALA A 230 -14.14 -5.30 12.04
CA ALA A 230 -12.98 -4.44 12.27
C ALA A 230 -11.88 -5.19 13.06
N PHE A 231 -12.25 -5.89 14.13
CA PHE A 231 -11.30 -6.72 14.88
C PHE A 231 -10.73 -7.85 14.02
N ARG A 232 -11.57 -8.57 13.26
CA ARG A 232 -11.11 -9.64 12.35
C ARG A 232 -10.14 -9.14 11.30
N LEU A 233 -10.31 -7.91 10.82
CA LEU A 233 -9.42 -7.28 9.85
C LEU A 233 -8.10 -6.81 10.48
N TYR A 234 -8.16 -6.07 11.58
CA TYR A 234 -6.99 -5.38 12.13
C TYR A 234 -6.18 -6.20 13.13
N PHE A 235 -6.79 -7.18 13.81
CA PHE A 235 -6.07 -8.02 14.77
C PHE A 235 -4.90 -8.76 14.10
N PRO A 236 -5.06 -9.50 12.98
CA PRO A 236 -3.94 -10.19 12.36
C PRO A 236 -2.82 -9.24 11.89
N VAL A 237 -3.19 -8.06 11.39
CA VAL A 237 -2.23 -7.04 10.92
C VAL A 237 -1.41 -6.46 12.08
N HIS A 238 -2.06 -6.06 13.17
CA HIS A 238 -1.36 -5.52 14.33
C HIS A 238 -0.60 -6.58 15.09
N PHE A 239 -1.15 -7.80 15.18
CA PHE A 239 -0.52 -8.91 15.89
C PHE A 239 0.76 -9.35 15.17
N SER A 240 0.71 -9.53 13.84
CA SER A 240 1.90 -9.86 13.04
C SER A 240 2.97 -8.77 13.12
N ALA A 241 2.58 -7.50 13.02
CA ALA A 241 3.50 -6.38 13.20
C ALA A 241 4.10 -6.33 14.62
N TRP A 242 3.32 -6.63 15.64
CA TRP A 242 3.77 -6.69 17.02
C TRP A 242 4.75 -7.85 17.26
N CYS A 243 4.48 -9.05 16.74
CA CYS A 243 5.39 -10.18 16.75
C CYS A 243 6.71 -9.84 16.03
N PHE A 244 6.64 -9.19 14.86
CA PHE A 244 7.83 -8.78 14.13
C PHE A 244 8.65 -7.74 14.91
N ALA A 245 7.99 -6.78 15.55
CA ALA A 245 8.66 -5.75 16.35
C ALA A 245 9.49 -6.36 17.50
N GLN A 246 9.14 -7.54 18.01
CA GLN A 246 9.93 -8.23 19.05
C GLN A 246 11.34 -8.63 18.57
N ARG A 247 11.64 -8.59 17.27
CA ARG A 247 13.00 -8.84 16.75
C ARG A 247 14.00 -7.75 17.08
N HIS A 248 13.52 -6.56 17.44
CA HIS A 248 14.34 -5.40 17.73
C HIS A 248 14.67 -5.33 19.23
N ALA A 249 15.96 -5.27 19.57
CA ALA A 249 16.43 -5.21 20.96
C ALA A 249 15.81 -4.04 21.74
N LYS A 250 15.70 -2.86 21.11
CA LYS A 250 15.07 -1.64 21.66
C LYS A 250 13.57 -1.80 22.00
N VAL A 251 12.89 -2.76 21.38
CA VAL A 251 11.48 -3.07 21.69
C VAL A 251 11.40 -4.05 22.85
N ARG A 252 12.25 -5.08 22.86
CA ARG A 252 12.30 -6.10 23.91
C ARG A 252 12.79 -5.60 25.25
N SER A 253 13.66 -4.58 25.26
CA SER A 253 14.12 -3.96 26.50
C SER A 253 13.01 -3.25 27.28
N LYS A 254 11.81 -3.08 26.70
CA LYS A 254 10.67 -2.45 27.36
C LYS A 254 9.83 -3.48 28.13
N PRO A 255 9.24 -3.11 29.28
CA PRO A 255 8.36 -3.97 30.06
C PRO A 255 7.22 -4.58 29.22
N LEU A 256 6.85 -5.83 29.52
CA LEU A 256 5.81 -6.56 28.78
C LEU A 256 4.46 -5.83 28.84
N SER A 257 4.08 -5.31 30.01
CA SER A 257 2.86 -4.50 30.21
C SER A 257 2.80 -3.31 29.25
N THR A 258 3.92 -2.60 29.07
CA THR A 258 4.02 -1.48 28.12
C THR A 258 3.88 -1.95 26.67
N ARG A 259 4.46 -3.10 26.32
CA ARG A 259 4.36 -3.69 24.98
C ARG A 259 2.92 -4.11 24.65
N ILE A 260 2.24 -4.74 25.59
CA ILE A 260 0.83 -5.17 25.45
C ILE A 260 -0.09 -3.95 25.38
N ARG A 261 0.05 -2.98 26.31
CA ARG A 261 -0.74 -1.74 26.30
C ARG A 261 -0.65 -1.00 24.98
N ARG A 262 0.57 -0.89 24.41
CA ARG A 262 0.76 -0.27 23.08
C ARG A 262 0.11 -1.05 21.94
N PHE A 263 0.15 -2.38 22.00
CA PHE A 263 -0.53 -3.23 21.03
C PHE A 263 -2.04 -3.02 21.09
N VAL A 264 -2.64 -3.15 22.28
CA VAL A 264 -4.08 -2.95 22.50
C VAL A 264 -4.51 -1.56 22.07
N ALA A 265 -3.78 -0.51 22.46
CA ALA A 265 -4.10 0.87 22.08
C ALA A 265 -4.07 1.08 20.56
N LYS A 266 -3.13 0.46 19.83
CA LYS A 266 -3.08 0.53 18.36
C LYS A 266 -4.23 -0.24 17.72
N LEU A 267 -4.53 -1.43 18.23
CA LEU A 267 -5.63 -2.25 17.75
C LEU A 267 -6.97 -1.52 17.94
N LEU A 268 -7.27 -1.05 19.15
CA LEU A 268 -8.49 -0.31 19.46
C LEU A 268 -8.62 0.95 18.63
N ARG A 269 -7.52 1.69 18.40
CA ARG A 269 -7.54 2.87 17.53
C ARG A 269 -7.92 2.54 16.09
N SER A 270 -7.31 1.51 15.48
CA SER A 270 -7.68 1.12 14.11
C SER A 270 -9.09 0.53 14.03
N THR A 271 -9.52 -0.21 15.05
CA THR A 271 -10.89 -0.70 15.18
C THR A 271 -11.88 0.46 15.25
N ALA A 272 -11.61 1.46 16.11
CA ALA A 272 -12.45 2.65 16.23
C ALA A 272 -12.50 3.44 14.92
N TYR A 273 -11.36 3.66 14.27
CA TYR A 273 -11.30 4.27 12.93
C TYR A 273 -12.23 3.59 11.95
N PHE A 274 -12.10 2.26 11.79
CA PHE A 274 -12.89 1.51 10.82
C PHE A 274 -14.37 1.47 11.20
N THR A 275 -14.68 1.26 12.47
CA THR A 275 -16.06 1.25 12.95
C THR A 275 -16.73 2.59 12.70
N THR A 276 -16.10 3.70 13.07
CA THR A 276 -16.62 5.05 12.80
C THR A 276 -16.77 5.28 11.30
N PHE A 277 -15.75 4.92 10.52
CA PHE A 277 -15.76 5.08 9.07
C PHE A 277 -16.96 4.38 8.41
N VAL A 278 -17.15 3.09 8.67
CA VAL A 278 -18.25 2.30 8.10
C VAL A 278 -19.59 2.75 8.67
N TYR A 279 -19.69 2.92 9.99
CA TYR A 279 -20.94 3.28 10.65
C TYR A 279 -21.44 4.66 10.18
N VAL A 280 -20.59 5.68 10.21
CA VAL A 280 -20.95 7.04 9.78
C VAL A 280 -21.31 7.07 8.31
N GLY A 281 -20.56 6.39 7.43
CA GLY A 281 -20.88 6.36 5.99
C GLY A 281 -22.26 5.81 5.69
N TRP A 282 -22.66 4.81 6.47
CA TRP A 282 -23.96 4.20 6.33
C TRP A 282 -25.09 5.02 6.94
N VAL A 283 -24.93 5.51 8.16
CA VAL A 283 -25.91 6.40 8.79
C VAL A 283 -26.12 7.65 7.94
N LEU A 284 -25.04 8.25 7.43
CA LEU A 284 -25.10 9.41 6.54
C LEU A 284 -25.83 9.07 5.23
N SER A 285 -25.48 7.95 4.59
CA SER A 285 -26.18 7.51 3.37
C SER A 285 -27.67 7.31 3.63
N CYS A 286 -28.07 6.76 4.78
CA CYS A 286 -29.48 6.62 5.12
C CYS A 286 -30.20 7.96 5.33
N ASN A 287 -29.58 8.89 6.08
CA ASN A 287 -30.17 10.21 6.35
C ASN A 287 -30.26 11.08 5.08
N MET A 288 -29.31 10.93 4.16
CA MET A 288 -29.34 11.58 2.85
C MET A 288 -30.29 10.91 1.84
N GLY A 289 -31.10 9.93 2.26
CA GLY A 289 -31.98 9.16 1.38
C GLY A 289 -32.98 10.04 0.60
N LYS A 290 -33.56 11.05 1.27
CA LYS A 290 -34.48 12.04 0.65
C LYS A 290 -33.75 12.90 -0.39
N PHE A 291 -32.53 13.34 -0.09
CA PHE A 291 -31.70 14.12 -1.01
C PHE A 291 -31.44 13.35 -2.30
N GLY A 292 -30.97 12.11 -2.23
CA GLY A 292 -30.75 11.29 -3.42
C GLY A 292 -32.03 10.81 -4.10
N GLY A 293 -33.19 10.87 -3.43
CA GLY A 293 -34.49 10.56 -4.03
C GLY A 293 -34.90 11.56 -5.12
N ARG A 294 -34.38 12.79 -5.09
CA ARG A 294 -34.76 13.87 -6.03
C ARG A 294 -34.40 13.57 -7.48
N SER A 295 -33.27 12.93 -7.73
CA SER A 295 -32.82 12.54 -9.08
C SER A 295 -31.66 11.55 -9.01
N ILE A 296 -31.37 10.88 -10.13
CA ILE A 296 -30.20 9.99 -10.23
C ILE A 296 -28.88 10.75 -9.98
N THR A 297 -28.78 12.01 -10.39
CA THR A 297 -27.59 12.85 -10.15
C THR A 297 -27.41 13.13 -8.67
N HIS A 298 -28.49 13.45 -7.95
CA HIS A 298 -28.43 13.62 -6.50
C HIS A 298 -28.10 12.30 -5.79
N ARG A 299 -28.57 11.15 -6.30
CA ARG A 299 -28.17 9.84 -5.78
C ARG A 299 -26.67 9.58 -5.96
N LYS A 300 -26.10 9.91 -7.13
CA LYS A 300 -24.65 9.80 -7.37
C LYS A 300 -23.86 10.65 -6.37
N LEU A 301 -24.29 11.89 -6.15
CA LEU A 301 -23.68 12.80 -5.17
C LEU A 301 -23.86 12.29 -3.73
N GLN A 302 -25.01 11.70 -3.39
CA GLN A 302 -25.23 11.06 -2.09
C GLN A 302 -24.22 9.94 -1.85
N PHE A 303 -23.99 9.05 -2.81
CA PHE A 303 -22.99 7.98 -2.65
C PHE A 303 -21.57 8.56 -2.54
N PHE A 304 -21.25 9.58 -3.33
CA PHE A 304 -19.97 10.26 -3.22
C PHE A 304 -19.76 10.86 -1.82
N LEU A 305 -20.71 11.64 -1.31
CA LEU A 305 -20.64 12.24 0.02
C LEU A 305 -20.67 11.18 1.14
N GLY A 306 -21.42 10.10 0.94
CA GLY A 306 -21.48 8.94 1.82
C GLY A 306 -20.16 8.17 1.95
N GLY A 307 -19.21 8.37 1.02
CA GLY A 307 -17.83 7.91 1.15
C GLY A 307 -16.87 9.01 1.61
N ALA A 308 -17.03 10.23 1.09
CA ALA A 308 -16.11 11.34 1.34
C ALA A 308 -16.16 11.85 2.78
N LEU A 309 -17.33 12.11 3.34
CA LEU A 309 -17.45 12.68 4.69
C LEU A 309 -16.98 11.72 5.80
N PRO A 310 -17.32 10.41 5.77
CA PRO A 310 -16.82 9.47 6.78
C PRO A 310 -15.32 9.29 6.76
N SER A 311 -14.65 9.63 5.64
CA SER A 311 -13.20 9.54 5.54
C SER A 311 -12.47 10.47 6.54
N LEU A 312 -13.14 11.48 7.09
CA LEU A 312 -12.64 12.27 8.23
C LEU A 312 -12.33 11.42 9.47
N ALA A 313 -12.93 10.21 9.59
CA ALA A 313 -12.56 9.24 10.61
C ALA A 313 -11.06 8.89 10.60
N ILE A 314 -10.34 9.13 9.49
CA ILE A 314 -8.88 8.95 9.39
C ILE A 314 -8.10 9.74 10.47
N PHE A 315 -8.69 10.80 11.03
CA PHE A 315 -8.11 11.54 12.15
C PHE A 315 -8.00 10.71 13.43
N ILE A 316 -8.85 9.69 13.61
CA ILE A 316 -8.73 8.73 14.72
C ILE A 316 -7.43 7.94 14.60
N GLU A 317 -6.97 7.66 13.37
CA GLU A 317 -5.70 6.97 13.14
C GLU A 317 -4.48 7.86 13.42
N SER A 318 -3.39 7.21 13.79
CA SER A 318 -2.11 7.88 14.04
C SER A 318 -1.53 8.48 12.75
N PRO A 319 -0.85 9.65 12.79
CA PRO A 319 -0.28 10.29 11.59
C PRO A 319 0.56 9.36 10.72
N SER A 320 1.34 8.45 11.33
CA SER A 320 2.17 7.46 10.63
C SER A 320 1.38 6.41 9.86
N ARG A 321 0.08 6.23 10.16
CA ARG A 321 -0.83 5.28 9.49
C ARG A 321 -1.70 5.94 8.43
N ARG A 322 -2.00 7.24 8.55
CA ARG A 322 -2.86 7.98 7.61
C ARG A 322 -2.31 7.94 6.20
N ARG A 323 -1.02 8.21 6.03
CA ARG A 323 -0.37 8.22 4.70
C ARG A 323 -0.38 6.85 4.02
N PRO A 324 0.07 5.74 4.63
CA PRO A 324 -0.05 4.42 4.01
C PRO A 324 -1.47 4.06 3.58
N ILE A 325 -2.47 4.39 4.40
CA ILE A 325 -3.89 4.18 4.09
C ILE A 325 -4.28 5.01 2.85
N GLY A 326 -3.94 6.31 2.87
CA GLY A 326 -4.23 7.23 1.76
C GLY A 326 -3.57 6.83 0.45
N LEU A 327 -2.30 6.40 0.48
CA LEU A 327 -1.56 5.93 -0.69
C LEU A 327 -2.24 4.72 -1.34
N ILE A 328 -2.59 3.70 -0.54
CA ILE A 328 -3.23 2.49 -1.03
C ILE A 328 -4.59 2.83 -1.65
N LEU A 329 -5.43 3.58 -0.92
CA LEU A 329 -6.78 3.91 -1.40
C LEU A 329 -6.74 4.79 -2.66
N SER A 330 -5.90 5.82 -2.67
CA SER A 330 -5.75 6.71 -3.84
C SER A 330 -5.26 5.95 -5.06
N SER A 331 -4.32 5.01 -4.90
CA SER A 331 -3.83 4.20 -6.03
C SER A 331 -4.94 3.36 -6.66
N TYR A 332 -5.79 2.72 -5.85
CA TYR A 332 -6.92 1.97 -6.38
C TYR A 332 -7.97 2.86 -7.05
N VAL A 333 -8.18 4.05 -6.52
CA VAL A 333 -9.09 5.04 -7.10
C VAL A 333 -8.60 5.53 -8.44
N LEU A 334 -7.31 5.85 -8.57
CA LEU A 334 -6.75 6.30 -9.85
C LEU A 334 -6.90 5.24 -10.94
N VAL A 335 -6.73 3.95 -10.61
CA VAL A 335 -7.02 2.85 -11.53
C VAL A 335 -8.50 2.83 -11.92
N SER A 336 -9.41 2.95 -10.95
CA SER A 336 -10.86 2.98 -11.19
C SER A 336 -11.28 4.18 -12.04
N MET A 337 -10.81 5.38 -11.72
CA MET A 337 -11.06 6.61 -12.48
C MET A 337 -10.52 6.48 -13.91
N GLY A 338 -9.30 5.97 -14.07
CA GLY A 338 -8.71 5.70 -15.38
C GLY A 338 -9.56 4.72 -16.20
N ASN A 339 -10.01 3.63 -15.59
CA ASN A 339 -10.87 2.66 -16.27
C ASN A 339 -12.20 3.30 -16.73
N VAL A 340 -12.79 4.17 -15.92
CA VAL A 340 -14.03 4.89 -16.30
C VAL A 340 -13.75 5.93 -17.40
N ALA A 341 -12.69 6.73 -17.26
CA ALA A 341 -12.35 7.80 -18.19
C ALA A 341 -11.97 7.25 -19.58
N PHE A 342 -11.19 6.17 -19.62
CA PHE A 342 -10.66 5.60 -20.86
C PHE A 342 -11.47 4.40 -21.37
N ARG A 343 -12.66 4.12 -20.82
CA ARG A 343 -13.51 2.98 -21.24
C ARG A 343 -13.85 2.98 -22.74
N ARG A 344 -13.90 4.16 -23.36
CA ARG A 344 -14.22 4.35 -24.79
C ARG A 344 -12.98 4.44 -25.68
N VAL A 345 -11.78 4.27 -25.13
CA VAL A 345 -10.52 4.38 -25.86
C VAL A 345 -9.85 3.00 -25.87
N PRO A 346 -10.10 2.15 -26.89
CA PRO A 346 -9.70 0.74 -26.88
C PRO A 346 -8.21 0.53 -26.69
N TRP A 347 -7.37 1.36 -27.31
CA TRP A 347 -5.90 1.23 -27.25
C TRP A 347 -5.29 1.60 -25.90
N LEU A 348 -6.05 2.27 -25.01
CA LEU A 348 -5.67 2.56 -23.62
C LEU A 348 -6.12 1.48 -22.62
N GLN A 349 -6.86 0.47 -23.07
CA GLN A 349 -7.26 -0.64 -22.21
C GLN A 349 -6.05 -1.51 -21.82
N PRO A 350 -6.01 -2.09 -20.61
CA PRO A 350 -4.90 -2.93 -20.17
C PRO A 350 -4.68 -4.13 -21.10
N GLY A 351 -3.49 -4.21 -21.71
CA GLY A 351 -3.13 -5.28 -22.63
C GLY A 351 -3.67 -5.12 -24.06
N ALA A 352 -4.32 -4.00 -24.39
CA ALA A 352 -4.87 -3.76 -25.72
C ALA A 352 -3.86 -3.23 -26.74
N SER A 353 -2.77 -2.58 -26.30
CA SER A 353 -1.73 -2.10 -27.22
C SER A 353 -0.32 -2.19 -26.64
N PRO A 354 0.71 -2.37 -27.50
CA PRO A 354 2.11 -2.30 -27.07
C PRO A 354 2.48 -0.88 -26.58
N VAL A 355 1.88 0.16 -27.15
CA VAL A 355 2.08 1.57 -26.73
C VAL A 355 1.68 1.77 -25.27
N ARG A 356 0.52 1.24 -24.86
CA ARG A 356 0.08 1.27 -23.46
C ARG A 356 1.06 0.52 -22.55
N GLY A 357 1.57 -0.62 -23.01
CA GLY A 357 2.58 -1.39 -22.29
C GLY A 357 3.88 -0.62 -22.08
N LEU A 358 4.33 0.12 -23.10
CA LEU A 358 5.50 1.00 -23.00
C LEU A 358 5.25 2.15 -22.00
N LEU A 359 4.11 2.83 -22.09
CA LEU A 359 3.74 3.89 -21.14
C LEU A 359 3.71 3.39 -19.69
N GLU A 360 3.13 2.22 -19.44
CA GLU A 360 3.10 1.60 -18.11
C GLU A 360 4.52 1.28 -17.60
N ALA A 361 5.37 0.73 -18.47
CA ALA A 361 6.77 0.44 -18.14
C ALA A 361 7.56 1.73 -17.84
N SER A 362 7.38 2.78 -18.66
CA SER A 362 8.02 4.09 -18.48
C SER A 362 7.58 4.78 -17.19
N CYS A 363 6.28 4.78 -16.87
CA CYS A 363 5.78 5.33 -15.61
C CYS A 363 6.38 4.61 -14.40
N VAL A 364 6.46 3.27 -14.45
CA VAL A 364 7.06 2.50 -13.35
C VAL A 364 8.56 2.74 -13.27
N ALA A 365 9.26 2.80 -14.40
CA ALA A 365 10.68 3.12 -14.45
C ALA A 365 10.98 4.48 -13.80
N ALA A 366 10.20 5.51 -14.14
CA ALA A 366 10.31 6.83 -13.55
C ALA A 366 9.98 6.81 -12.04
N ALA A 367 8.92 6.12 -11.63
CA ALA A 367 8.53 6.02 -10.22
C ALA A 367 9.60 5.30 -9.38
N VAL A 368 10.21 4.23 -9.91
CA VAL A 368 11.30 3.53 -9.24
C VAL A 368 12.55 4.39 -9.22
N ALA A 369 12.91 5.05 -10.32
CA ALA A 369 14.06 5.95 -10.39
C ALA A 369 13.99 7.05 -9.31
N ALA A 370 12.81 7.64 -9.10
CA ALA A 370 12.59 8.68 -8.10
C ALA A 370 12.69 8.17 -6.65
N THR A 371 12.35 6.90 -6.40
CA THR A 371 12.17 6.38 -5.02
C THR A 371 13.23 5.38 -4.57
N ILE A 372 14.02 4.81 -5.50
CA ILE A 372 14.93 3.70 -5.21
C ILE A 372 16.07 4.10 -4.29
N SER A 373 16.64 5.29 -4.47
CA SER A 373 17.75 5.79 -3.63
C SER A 373 17.31 5.95 -2.17
N GLY A 374 16.21 6.68 -1.94
CA GLY A 374 15.63 6.84 -0.60
C GLY A 374 15.17 5.52 0.01
N SER A 375 14.67 4.58 -0.81
CA SER A 375 14.29 3.24 -0.34
C SER A 375 15.50 2.41 0.10
N LEU A 376 16.62 2.50 -0.62
CA LEU A 376 17.85 1.80 -0.25
C LEU A 376 18.48 2.40 1.01
N GLU A 377 18.36 3.70 1.24
CA GLU A 377 18.83 4.39 2.44
C GLU A 377 17.97 4.10 3.68
N SER A 378 16.64 4.10 3.52
CA SER A 378 15.70 3.98 4.65
C SER A 378 15.33 2.54 5.01
N ASN A 379 15.45 1.58 4.07
CA ASN A 379 14.91 0.23 4.26
C ASN A 379 15.99 -0.86 4.14
N HIS A 380 16.37 -1.44 5.29
CA HIS A 380 17.36 -2.52 5.37
C HIS A 380 16.95 -3.78 4.59
N LEU A 381 15.65 -4.11 4.51
CA LEU A 381 15.20 -5.30 3.76
C LEU A 381 15.37 -5.09 2.26
N VAL A 382 14.92 -3.95 1.74
CA VAL A 382 15.10 -3.59 0.32
C VAL A 382 16.58 -3.57 -0.04
N ARG A 383 17.40 -2.93 0.80
CA ARG A 383 18.85 -2.91 0.65
C ARG A 383 19.46 -4.30 0.60
N ARG A 384 19.10 -5.19 1.52
CA ARG A 384 19.62 -6.56 1.58
C ARG A 384 19.20 -7.38 0.37
N ILE A 385 17.94 -7.24 -0.07
CA ILE A 385 17.41 -7.93 -1.24
C ILE A 385 18.12 -7.44 -2.51
N LEU A 386 18.29 -6.14 -2.69
CA LEU A 386 18.80 -5.58 -3.95
C LEU A 386 20.33 -5.55 -4.04
N LEU A 387 21.04 -5.23 -2.96
CA LEU A 387 22.50 -5.12 -2.96
C LEU A 387 23.21 -6.39 -2.48
N GLY A 388 22.51 -7.28 -1.76
CA GLY A 388 23.11 -8.40 -1.04
C GLY A 388 23.74 -7.98 0.30
N ASP A 389 24.02 -8.95 1.17
CA ASP A 389 24.41 -8.70 2.57
C ASP A 389 25.70 -7.88 2.73
N VAL A 390 26.74 -8.21 1.97
CA VAL A 390 28.06 -7.56 2.09
C VAL A 390 27.98 -6.08 1.72
N LYS A 391 27.41 -5.77 0.54
CA LYS A 391 27.23 -4.38 0.10
C LYS A 391 26.24 -3.61 0.98
N ALA A 392 25.21 -4.28 1.50
CA ALA A 392 24.26 -3.68 2.42
C ALA A 392 24.92 -3.24 3.74
N ARG A 393 25.80 -4.07 4.31
CA ARG A 393 26.58 -3.73 5.51
C ARG A 393 27.54 -2.57 5.26
N ALA A 394 28.27 -2.59 4.14
CA ALA A 394 29.18 -1.51 3.78
C ALA A 394 28.46 -0.17 3.64
N LEU A 395 27.29 -0.15 2.98
CA LEU A 395 26.47 1.06 2.87
C LEU A 395 25.94 1.53 4.23
N GLN A 396 25.54 0.59 5.09
CA GLN A 396 25.09 0.93 6.45
C GLN A 396 26.21 1.57 7.28
N HIS A 397 27.43 1.07 7.15
CA HIS A 397 28.59 1.65 7.83
C HIS A 397 28.84 3.10 7.37
N ARG A 398 28.82 3.35 6.05
CA ARG A 398 28.97 4.72 5.51
C ARG A 398 27.91 5.67 6.03
N ILE A 399 26.62 5.28 5.96
CA ILE A 399 25.52 6.11 6.47
C ILE A 399 25.72 6.45 7.95
N ARG A 400 26.23 5.51 8.74
CA ARG A 400 26.51 5.74 10.16
C ARG A 400 27.66 6.73 10.37
N GLN A 401 28.76 6.57 9.64
CA GLN A 401 29.90 7.48 9.70
C GLN A 401 29.51 8.91 9.30
N THR A 402 28.72 9.09 8.24
CA THR A 402 28.25 10.42 7.82
C THR A 402 27.42 11.08 8.90
N LYS A 403 26.48 10.35 9.52
CA LYS A 403 25.67 10.88 10.63
C LYS A 403 26.48 11.24 11.86
N GLU A 404 27.50 10.43 12.18
CA GLU A 404 28.40 10.70 13.29
C GLU A 404 29.31 11.91 13.00
N ALA A 405 29.66 12.17 11.74
CA ALA A 405 30.37 13.37 11.32
C ALA A 405 29.46 14.61 11.40
N GLU A 406 28.26 14.56 10.80
CA GLU A 406 27.27 15.66 10.83
C GLU A 406 26.92 16.06 12.27
N ALA A 407 26.67 15.10 13.16
CA ALA A 407 26.37 15.38 14.57
C ALA A 407 27.54 16.03 15.32
N LYS A 408 28.79 15.70 14.96
CA LYS A 408 29.98 16.35 15.53
C LYS A 408 30.15 17.77 15.01
N THR A 409 29.79 18.02 13.74
CA THR A 409 29.82 19.36 13.14
C THR A 409 28.75 20.26 13.76
N GLU A 410 27.51 19.77 13.92
CA GLU A 410 26.42 20.51 14.59
C GLU A 410 26.75 20.82 16.06
N LEU A 411 27.41 19.89 16.77
CA LEU A 411 27.89 20.11 18.15
C LEU A 411 29.04 21.12 18.23
N ALA A 412 29.87 21.23 17.19
CA ALA A 412 30.93 22.22 17.12
C ALA A 412 30.38 23.62 16.80
N GLU A 413 29.38 23.73 15.93
CA GLU A 413 28.72 25.00 15.59
C GLU A 413 27.90 25.55 16.77
N THR A 414 27.27 24.70 17.59
CA THR A 414 26.52 25.11 18.79
C THR A 414 27.40 25.45 20.01
N GLN A 415 28.71 25.22 19.95
CA GLN A 415 29.66 25.63 20.99
C GLN A 415 30.40 26.93 20.66
N VAL A 416 30.14 27.51 19.48
CA VAL A 416 30.78 28.74 18.97
C VAL A 416 29.82 29.94 18.99
N GLU A 417 28.53 29.73 19.33
CA GLU A 417 27.60 30.76 19.80
C GLU A 417 27.58 30.80 21.33
#